data_AF-A0A1Q3MNG1-F1
#
_entry.id   AF-A0A1Q3MNG1-F1
#
_cell.length_a   1.000
_cell.length_b   1.000
_cell.length_c   1.000
_cell.angle_alpha   90.00
_cell.angle_beta   90.00
_cell.angle_gamma   90.00
#
_symmetry.space_group_name_H-M   'P 1'
#
loop_
_entity.id
_entity.type
_entity.pdbx_description
1 polymer ?
#
loop_
_entity_poly.entity_id
_entity_poly.type
_entity_poly.pdbx_seq_one_letter_code
_entity_poly.pdbx_strand_id
1 'polypeptide(L)'
;MTRVWRKRFSIDLPGIFIDATSYHFLNDWQYRDENYEYYDWMFRDYMGYLSSIDPNRKIWFVPGSNAKVCRPFNIVKRASEAHSISSDACEFSLKGDHRRAFLRWQQIFGGRFSGK
;
A
#
# COMPACT_ATOMS: atom_id res chain seq x y z
N MET A 1 -7.25 3.84 0.20
CA MET A 1 -5.85 4.30 0.00
C MET A 1 -5.21 3.69 -1.24
N THR A 2 -5.09 2.36 -1.36
CA THR A 2 -4.42 1.69 -2.49
C THR A 2 -5.01 2.02 -3.87
N ARG A 3 -6.34 2.12 -4.00
CA ARG A 3 -7.01 2.53 -5.25
C ARG A 3 -6.62 3.96 -5.69
N VAL A 4 -6.34 4.87 -4.73
CA VAL A 4 -5.90 6.25 -5.01
C VAL A 4 -4.43 6.23 -5.45
N TRP A 5 -3.57 5.51 -4.71
CA TRP A 5 -2.18 5.29 -5.10
C TRP A 5 -2.06 4.73 -6.52
N ARG A 6 -2.83 3.68 -6.85
CA ARG A 6 -2.92 3.11 -8.19
C ARG A 6 -3.16 4.18 -9.25
N LYS A 7 -4.17 5.03 -9.04
CA LYS A 7 -4.54 6.10 -9.96
C LYS A 7 -3.42 7.14 -10.08
N ARG A 8 -2.76 7.48 -8.97
CA ARG A 8 -1.68 8.47 -8.93
C ARG A 8 -0.42 8.03 -9.68
N PHE A 9 -0.08 6.74 -9.57
CA PHE A 9 1.11 6.15 -10.18
C PHE A 9 0.84 5.54 -11.56
N SER A 10 -0.37 5.71 -12.09
CA SER A 10 -0.81 5.16 -13.39
C SER A 10 -0.50 3.68 -13.54
N ILE A 11 -0.76 2.91 -12.48
CA ILE A 11 -0.48 1.47 -12.46
C ILE A 11 -1.68 0.73 -13.04
N ASP A 12 -1.42 -0.14 -14.02
CA ASP A 12 -2.41 -1.11 -14.48
C ASP A 12 -2.55 -2.24 -13.45
N LEU A 13 -3.30 -1.95 -12.39
CA LEU A 13 -3.51 -2.80 -11.22
C LEU A 13 -4.99 -3.17 -11.13
N PRO A 14 -5.36 -4.43 -11.40
CA PRO A 14 -6.74 -4.90 -11.27
C PRO A 14 -7.26 -4.67 -9.86
N GLY A 15 -8.50 -4.17 -9.74
CA GLY A 15 -9.12 -3.95 -8.43
C GLY A 15 -9.20 -5.24 -7.60
N ILE A 16 -9.54 -6.35 -8.27
CA ILE A 16 -9.61 -7.68 -7.68
C ILE A 16 -8.25 -8.17 -7.15
N PHE A 17 -7.14 -7.75 -7.76
CA PHE A 17 -5.81 -8.05 -7.25
C PHE A 17 -5.60 -7.36 -5.91
N ILE A 18 -5.94 -6.07 -5.82
CA ILE A 18 -5.86 -5.30 -4.56
C ILE A 18 -6.68 -6.01 -3.48
N ASP A 19 -7.90 -6.41 -3.79
CA ASP A 19 -8.80 -7.02 -2.82
C ASP A 19 -8.24 -8.38 -2.35
N ALA A 20 -7.72 -9.21 -3.26
CA ALA A 20 -7.09 -10.49 -2.93
C ALA A 20 -5.82 -10.31 -2.07
N THR A 21 -4.89 -9.44 -2.48
CA THR A 21 -3.64 -9.23 -1.73
C THR A 21 -3.87 -8.53 -0.41
N SER A 22 -4.85 -7.65 -0.30
CA SER A 22 -5.21 -7.00 0.96
C SER A 22 -5.75 -8.02 1.96
N TYR A 23 -6.56 -8.98 1.51
CA TYR A 23 -7.04 -10.07 2.38
C TYR A 23 -5.89 -10.91 2.94
N HIS A 24 -4.96 -11.34 2.07
CA HIS A 24 -3.80 -12.12 2.50
C HIS A 24 -2.90 -11.32 3.46
N PHE A 25 -2.65 -10.04 3.16
CA PHE A 25 -1.87 -9.16 4.03
C PHE A 25 -2.51 -8.95 5.41
N LEU A 26 -3.80 -8.62 5.45
CA LEU A 26 -4.50 -8.33 6.71
C LEU A 26 -4.61 -9.55 7.63
N ASN A 27 -4.56 -10.76 7.06
CA ASN A 27 -4.54 -11.98 7.87
C ASN A 27 -3.25 -12.11 8.69
N ASP A 28 -2.11 -11.67 8.12
CA ASP A 28 -0.79 -11.80 8.73
C ASP A 28 -0.32 -10.50 9.43
N TRP A 29 -1.03 -9.38 9.25
CA TRP A 29 -0.61 -8.09 9.77
C TRP A 29 -0.87 -7.98 11.28
N GLN A 30 0.19 -7.74 12.05
CA GLN A 30 0.18 -7.76 13.52
C GLN A 30 -0.78 -6.74 14.15
N TYR A 31 -0.95 -5.57 13.52
CA TYR A 31 -1.75 -4.46 14.06
C TYR A 31 -3.17 -4.43 13.47
N ARG A 32 -3.67 -5.56 12.95
CA ARG A 32 -4.99 -5.65 12.28
C ARG A 32 -6.18 -5.26 13.16
N ASP A 33 -6.06 -5.44 14.47
CA ASP A 33 -7.13 -5.18 15.44
C ASP A 33 -6.94 -3.84 16.18
N GLU A 34 -5.95 -3.05 15.76
CA GLU A 34 -5.63 -1.74 16.33
C GLU A 34 -6.50 -0.60 15.77
N ASN A 35 -6.48 0.54 16.47
CA ASN A 35 -7.25 1.72 16.10
C ASN A 35 -6.73 2.44 14.83
N TYR A 36 -7.51 3.42 14.38
CA TYR A 36 -7.28 4.25 13.19
C TYR A 36 -5.90 4.95 13.14
N GLU A 37 -5.22 5.10 14.27
CA GLU A 37 -3.89 5.72 14.36
C GLU A 37 -2.81 4.94 13.59
N TYR A 38 -3.05 3.65 13.33
CA TYR A 38 -2.11 2.77 12.62
C TYR A 38 -2.29 2.75 11.10
N TYR A 39 -3.19 3.55 10.53
CA TYR A 39 -3.43 3.52 9.08
C TYR A 39 -2.21 3.92 8.24
N ASP A 40 -1.39 4.83 8.74
CA ASP A 40 -0.12 5.23 8.12
C ASP A 40 0.84 4.03 8.05
N TRP A 41 0.95 3.29 9.15
CA TRP A 41 1.79 2.09 9.25
C TRP A 41 1.22 0.93 8.43
N MET A 42 -0.10 0.77 8.41
CA MET A 42 -0.78 -0.23 7.59
C MET A 42 -0.45 -0.04 6.12
N PHE A 43 -0.55 1.19 5.62
CA PHE A 43 -0.26 1.46 4.21
C PHE A 43 1.23 1.25 3.90
N ARG A 44 2.13 1.70 4.79
CA ARG A 44 3.57 1.45 4.67
C ARG A 44 3.83 -0.05 4.56
N ASP A 45 3.39 -0.84 5.54
CA ASP A 45 3.64 -2.28 5.62
C ASP A 45 3.01 -3.03 4.45
N TYR A 46 1.83 -2.60 3.99
CA TYR A 46 1.19 -3.17 2.83
C TYR A 46 1.99 -2.93 1.54
N MET A 47 2.56 -1.72 1.35
CA MET A 47 3.46 -1.46 0.23
C MET A 47 4.75 -2.28 0.34
N GLY A 48 5.24 -2.48 1.57
CA GLY A 48 6.36 -3.37 1.87
C GLY A 48 6.09 -4.79 1.42
N TYR A 49 4.95 -5.35 1.84
CA TYR A 49 4.45 -6.66 1.43
C TYR A 49 4.36 -6.80 -0.11
N LEU A 50 3.80 -5.80 -0.79
CA LEU A 50 3.71 -5.83 -2.27
C LEU A 50 5.08 -5.75 -2.95
N SER A 51 6.03 -5.04 -2.35
CA SER A 51 7.41 -4.92 -2.85
C SER A 51 8.25 -6.18 -2.62
N SER A 52 7.91 -6.99 -1.61
CA SER A 52 8.59 -8.24 -1.31
C SER A 52 7.98 -9.47 -2.01
N ILE A 53 7.03 -9.26 -2.93
CA ILE A 53 6.43 -10.35 -3.71
C ILE A 53 7.53 -11.05 -4.53
N ASP A 54 7.67 -12.36 -4.30
CA ASP A 54 8.55 -13.22 -5.08
C ASP A 54 8.28 -13.06 -6.60
N PRO A 55 9.29 -12.73 -7.42
CA PRO A 55 9.17 -12.67 -8.87
C PRO A 55 8.59 -13.93 -9.53
N ASN A 56 8.80 -15.09 -8.91
CA ASN A 56 8.29 -16.38 -9.40
C ASN A 56 6.80 -16.58 -9.10
N ARG A 57 6.26 -15.91 -8.07
CA ARG A 57 4.84 -15.96 -7.74
C ARG A 57 4.04 -15.09 -8.71
N LYS A 58 3.30 -15.75 -9.60
CA LYS A 58 2.52 -15.08 -10.64
C LYS A 58 1.01 -15.05 -10.39
N ILE A 59 0.50 -15.86 -9.46
CA ILE A 59 -0.95 -16.09 -9.28
C ILE A 59 -1.35 -15.92 -7.81
N TRP A 60 -2.51 -15.29 -7.60
CA TRP A 60 -3.22 -15.20 -6.34
C TRP A 60 -4.62 -15.75 -6.49
N PHE A 61 -5.13 -16.33 -5.41
CA PHE A 61 -6.52 -16.79 -5.32
C PHE A 61 -7.35 -15.76 -4.58
N VAL A 62 -8.49 -15.43 -5.16
CA VAL A 62 -9.48 -14.53 -4.57
C VAL A 62 -10.23 -15.29 -3.49
N PRO A 63 -10.31 -14.76 -2.25
CA PRO A 63 -11.05 -15.40 -1.17
C PRO A 63 -12.53 -15.56 -1.55
N GLY A 64 -13.12 -16.69 -1.18
CA GLY A 64 -14.52 -17.03 -1.46
C GLY A 64 -14.78 -17.60 -2.85
N SER A 65 -14.29 -16.98 -3.92
CA SER A 65 -14.57 -17.42 -5.31
C SER A 65 -13.54 -18.38 -5.89
N ASN A 66 -12.36 -18.50 -5.28
CA ASN A 66 -11.21 -19.25 -5.81
C ASN A 66 -10.78 -18.80 -7.24
N ALA A 67 -11.21 -17.62 -7.67
CA ALA A 67 -10.78 -17.05 -8.95
C ALA A 67 -9.27 -16.77 -8.91
N LYS A 68 -8.60 -16.96 -10.05
CA LYS A 68 -7.17 -16.70 -10.21
C LYS A 68 -6.95 -15.29 -10.71
N VAL A 69 -6.02 -14.57 -10.09
CA VAL A 69 -5.59 -13.24 -10.51
C VAL A 69 -4.09 -13.24 -10.73
N CYS A 70 -3.67 -12.71 -11.87
CA CYS A 70 -2.26 -12.65 -12.25
C CYS A 70 -1.57 -11.43 -11.66
N ARG A 71 -0.25 -11.55 -11.45
CA ARG A 71 0.59 -10.44 -11.02
C ARG A 71 0.54 -9.30 -12.06
N PRO A 72 0.23 -8.07 -11.65
CA PRO A 72 0.36 -6.90 -12.50
C PRO A 72 1.83 -6.62 -12.83
N PHE A 73 2.06 -6.02 -14.01
CA PHE A 73 3.41 -5.61 -14.41
C PHE A 73 3.91 -4.47 -13.52
N ASN A 74 5.21 -4.47 -13.21
CA ASN A 74 5.89 -3.45 -12.40
C ASN A 74 5.34 -3.20 -10.98
N ILE A 75 4.45 -4.05 -10.46
CA ILE A 75 3.85 -3.83 -9.14
C ILE A 75 4.91 -3.76 -8.03
N VAL A 76 5.92 -4.62 -8.08
CA VAL A 76 7.02 -4.68 -7.12
C VAL A 76 7.81 -3.36 -7.09
N LYS A 77 8.20 -2.85 -8.26
CA LYS A 77 8.97 -1.60 -8.37
C LYS A 77 8.17 -0.40 -7.85
N ARG A 78 6.89 -0.31 -8.23
CA ARG A 78 6.01 0.79 -7.79
C ARG A 78 5.68 0.71 -6.32
N ALA A 79 5.49 -0.49 -5.79
CA ALA A 79 5.29 -0.71 -4.36
C ALA A 79 6.54 -0.33 -3.56
N SER A 80 7.73 -0.66 -4.04
CA SER A 80 9.00 -0.26 -3.41
C SER A 80 9.16 1.27 -3.34
N GLU A 81 8.83 1.97 -4.43
CA GLU A 81 8.80 3.45 -4.46
C GLU A 81 7.82 4.02 -3.42
N ALA A 82 6.60 3.48 -3.36
CA ALA A 82 5.59 3.91 -2.37
C ALA A 82 5.97 3.55 -0.93
N HIS A 83 6.63 2.41 -0.72
CA HIS A 83 7.14 1.98 0.59
C HIS A 83 8.20 2.95 1.11
N SER A 84 9.14 3.37 0.26
CA SER A 84 10.13 4.38 0.64
C SER A 84 9.48 5.69 1.05
N ILE A 85 8.54 6.21 0.25
CA ILE A 85 7.88 7.50 0.53
C ILE A 85 7.04 7.42 1.82
N SER A 86 6.34 6.31 2.04
CA SER A 86 5.52 6.11 3.25
C SER A 86 6.36 5.88 4.50
N SER A 87 7.53 5.24 4.37
CA SER A 87 8.50 5.08 5.47
C SER A 87 9.04 6.45 5.91
N ASP A 88 9.46 7.29 4.95
CA ASP A 88 9.86 8.67 5.21
C ASP A 88 8.74 9.45 5.92
N ALA A 89 7.49 9.30 5.45
CA ALA A 89 6.34 9.98 6.05
C ALA A 89 6.12 9.59 7.51
N CYS A 90 6.19 8.29 7.80
CA CYS A 90 6.08 7.78 9.17
C CYS A 90 7.23 8.28 10.05
N GLU A 91 8.46 8.30 9.54
CA GLU A 91 9.62 8.80 10.27
C GLU A 91 9.50 10.30 10.61
N PHE A 92 9.05 11.12 9.65
CA PHE A 92 8.79 12.54 9.91
C PHE A 92 7.68 12.73 10.95
N SER A 93 6.63 11.92 10.90
CA SER A 93 5.53 11.97 11.89
C SER A 93 6.03 11.62 13.29
N LEU A 94 6.86 10.58 13.43
CA LEU A 94 7.48 10.19 14.71
C LEU A 94 8.41 11.28 15.28
N LYS A 95 9.07 12.05 14.40
CA LYS A 95 9.91 13.20 14.80
C LYS A 95 9.12 14.48 15.08
N GLY A 96 7.79 14.46 14.94
CA GLY A 96 6.91 15.63 15.11
C GLY A 96 6.90 16.60 13.92
N ASP A 97 7.53 16.25 12.79
CA ASP A 97 7.52 17.07 11.57
C ASP A 97 6.31 16.70 10.68
N HIS A 98 5.12 17.03 11.18
CA HIS A 98 3.85 16.71 10.51
C HIS A 98 3.72 17.36 9.12
N ARG A 99 4.36 18.52 8.91
CA ARG A 99 4.36 19.20 7.61
C ARG A 99 5.09 18.37 6.56
N ARG A 100 6.29 17.85 6.86
CA ARG A 100 7.02 17.00 5.91
C ARG A 100 6.34 15.66 5.72
N ALA A 101 5.82 15.05 6.79
CA ALA A 101 5.02 13.83 6.70
C ALA A 101 3.83 14.01 5.74
N PHE A 102 3.09 15.10 5.90
CA PHE A 102 1.97 15.45 5.01
C PHE A 102 2.40 15.57 3.54
N LEU A 103 3.51 16.27 3.25
CA LEU A 103 4.01 16.41 1.88
C LEU A 103 4.37 15.05 1.25
N ARG A 104 4.92 14.11 2.03
CA ARG A 104 5.19 12.74 1.57
C ARG A 104 3.92 11.99 1.25
N TRP A 105 2.92 12.04 2.13
CA TRP A 105 1.62 11.43 1.88
C TRP A 105 0.91 12.03 0.66
N GLN A 106 1.06 13.34 0.45
CA GLN A 106 0.52 14.03 -0.73
C GLN A 106 1.18 13.57 -2.04
N GLN A 107 2.45 13.13 -2.03
CA GLN A 107 3.07 12.51 -3.21
C GLN A 107 2.34 11.22 -3.60
N ILE A 108 1.91 10.43 -2.61
CA ILE A 108 1.23 9.14 -2.81
C ILE A 108 -0.24 9.31 -3.20
N PHE A 109 -0.97 10.16 -2.48
CA PHE A 109 -2.43 10.28 -2.62
C PHE A 109 -2.86 11.47 -3.49
N GLY A 110 -1.94 12.38 -3.81
CA GLY A 110 -2.22 13.59 -4.58
C GLY A 110 -2.87 14.70 -3.75
N GLY A 111 -3.14 15.84 -4.40
CA GLY A 111 -3.64 17.06 -3.74
C GLY A 111 -5.06 16.99 -3.15
N ARG A 112 -5.77 15.87 -3.30
CA ARG A 112 -7.03 15.63 -2.57
C ARG A 112 -6.80 15.19 -1.13
N PHE A 113 -5.58 14.78 -0.81
CA PHE A 113 -5.17 14.55 0.57
C PHE A 113 -4.96 15.92 1.22
N SER A 114 -5.90 16.33 2.07
CA SER A 114 -5.83 17.60 2.80
C SER A 114 -5.34 17.37 4.23
N GLY A 115 -4.30 18.09 4.64
CA GLY A 115 -3.87 18.14 6.02
C GLY A 115 -4.76 19.13 6.73
N LYS A 116 -5.63 18.63 7.60
CA LYS A 116 -6.27 19.45 8.62
C LYS A 116 -5.52 19.27 9.92
#